data_AF-A0AAN0W7F0-F1
#
_entry.id   AF-A0AAN0W7F0-F1
#
_cell.length_a   1.000
_cell.length_b   1.000
_cell.length_c   1.000
_cell.angle_alpha   90.00
_cell.angle_beta   90.00
_cell.angle_gamma   90.00
#
_symmetry.space_group_name_H-M   'P 1'
#
loop_
_entity.id
_entity.type
_entity.pdbx_description
1 polymer ?
#
loop_
_entity_poly.entity_id
_entity_poly.type
_entity_poly.pdbx_seq_one_letter_code
_entity_poly.pdbx_strand_id
1 'polypeptide(L)' 'MKGHIRKRGNKYCIVIDIGPDPETGKRRQKWFSGYKKKKEA' A
#
# COMPACT_ATOMS: atom_id res chain seq x y z
N MET A 1 -11.95 -1.69 1.83
CA MET A 1 -10.62 -1.07 1.71
C MET A 1 -9.71 -1.69 2.76
N LYS A 2 -8.83 -2.63 2.37
CA LYS A 2 -7.87 -3.28 3.29
C LYS A 2 -6.48 -2.81 2.91
N GLY A 3 -5.79 -2.15 3.84
CA GLY A 3 -4.40 -1.75 3.68
C GLY A 3 -3.53 -2.35 4.76
N HIS A 4 -2.23 -2.48 4.51
CA HIS A 4 -1.25 -2.81 5.54
C HIS A 4 0.02 -2.01 5.35
N ILE A 5 0.65 -1.67 6.48
CA ILE A 5 1.97 -1.05 6.51
C ILE A 5 3.01 -2.16 6.56
N ARG A 6 3.95 -2.12 5.62
CA ARG A 6 5.06 -3.06 5.50
C ARG A 6 6.39 -2.32 5.66
N LYS A 7 7.36 -2.94 6.33
CA LYS A 7 8.75 -2.46 6.34
C LYS A 7 9.51 -3.02 5.13
N ARG A 8 10.22 -2.16 4.39
CA ARG A 8 11.16 -2.51 3.31
C ARG A 8 12.53 -1.93 3.63
N GLY A 9 13.45 -2.77 4.09
CA GLY A 9 14.77 -2.33 4.57
C GLY A 9 14.64 -1.36 5.74
N ASN A 10 15.20 -0.16 5.59
CA ASN A 10 15.13 0.92 6.59
C ASN A 10 13.92 1.85 6.46
N LYS A 11 13.02 1.62 5.49
CA LYS A 11 11.85 2.47 5.24
C LYS A 11 10.54 1.69 5.39
N TYR A 12 9.45 2.42 5.52
CA TYR A 12 8.09 1.87 5.56
C TYR A 12 7.34 2.20 4.27
N CYS A 13 6.44 1.29 3.91
CA CYS A 13 5.54 1.43 2.78
C CYS A 13 4.11 1.08 3.22
N ILE A 14 3.14 1.80 2.70
CA ILE A 14 1.71 1.53 2.83
C ILE A 14 1.25 0.89 1.53
N VAL A 15 0.61 -0.26 1.65
CA VAL A 15 -0.08 -0.87 0.52
C VAL A 15 -1.56 -0.76 0.80
N ILE A 16 -2.28 -0.03 -0.05
CA ILE A 16 -3.72 0.17 0.05
C ILE A 16 -4.38 -0.57 -1.11
N ASP A 17 -5.27 -1.50 -0.79
CA ASP A 17 -6.11 -2.16 -1.78
C ASP A 17 -7.30 -1.24 -2.13
N ILE A 18 -7.32 -0.78 -3.38
CA ILE A 18 -8.34 0.12 -3.91
C ILE A 18 -9.55 -0.70 -4.39
N GLY A 19 -9.44 -2.02 -4.44
CA GLY A 19 -10.47 -2.92 -4.95
C GLY A 19 -10.16 -3.43 -6.36
N PRO A 20 -11.02 -4.30 -6.90
CA PRO A 20 -10.90 -4.77 -8.28
C PRO A 20 -11.17 -3.62 -9.25
N ASP A 21 -10.45 -3.61 -10.35
CA ASP A 21 -10.75 -2.74 -11.48
C ASP A 21 -12.16 -3.07 -12.01
N PRO A 22 -13.05 -2.08 -12.19
CA PRO A 22 -14.41 -2.32 -12.65
C PRO A 22 -14.48 -2.88 -14.07
N GLU A 23 -13.45 -2.67 -14.89
CA GLU A 23 -13.42 -3.07 -16.30
C GLU A 23 -12.73 -4.41 -16.51
N THR A 24 -11.67 -4.69 -15.74
CA THR A 24 -10.86 -5.92 -15.91
C THR A 24 -11.01 -6.93 -14.78
N GLY A 25 -11.67 -6.57 -13.67
CA GLY A 25 -11.81 -7.40 -12.47
C GLY A 25 -10.51 -7.63 -11.70
N LYS A 26 -9.38 -7.09 -12.17
CA LYS A 26 -8.06 -7.31 -11.57
C LYS A 26 -7.88 -6.47 -10.31
N ARG A 27 -7.26 -7.06 -9.29
CA ARG A 27 -6.95 -6.38 -8.02
C ARG A 27 -6.04 -5.17 -8.26
N ARG A 28 -6.42 -3.98 -7.77
CA ARG A 28 -5.62 -2.77 -7.83
C ARG A 28 -5.13 -2.35 -6.45
N GLN A 29 -3.81 -2.27 -6.31
CA GLN A 29 -3.17 -1.78 -5.10
C GLN A 29 -2.43 -0.48 -5.37
N LYS A 30 -2.56 0.48 -4.47
CA LYS A 30 -1.75 1.71 -4.43
C LYS A 30 -0.64 1.54 -3.42
N TRP A 31 0.56 1.97 -3.81
CA TRP A 31 1.74 1.92 -2.98
C TRP A 31 2.15 3.33 -2.61
N PHE A 32 2.27 3.58 -1.31
CA PHE A 32 2.89 4.77 -0.78
C PHE A 32 4.18 4.33 -0.09
N SER A 33 5.31 4.87 -0.50
CA SER A 33 6.62 4.43 -0.01
C SER A 33 7.50 5.63 0.33
N GLY A 34 8.53 5.41 1.14
CA GLY A 34 9.51 6.45 1.46
C GLY A 34 9.48 6.95 2.91
N TYR A 35 8.57 6.44 3.72
CA TYR A 35 8.43 6.83 5.13
C TYR A 35 9.61 6.33 5.96
N LYS A 36 10.17 7.19 6.82
CA LYS A 36 11.27 6.82 7.72
C LYS A 36 10.75 6.12 8.97
N LYS A 37 9.57 6.50 9.44
CA LYS A 37 8.94 5.93 10.65
C LYS A 37 7.63 5.22 10.31
N LYS A 38 7.30 4.20 11.10
CA LYS A 38 6.04 3.44 10.96
C LYS A 38 4.81 4.31 11.16
N LYS A 39 4.88 5.33 12.03
CA LYS A 39 3.76 6.26 12.32
C LYS A 39 3.47 7.25 11.19
N GLU A 40 4.43 7.45 10.28
CA GLU A 40 4.27 8.33 9.12
C GLU A 40 3.67 7.58 7.93
N ALA A 41 3.69 6.24 8.01
CA ALA A 41 3.06 5.31 7.09
C ALA A 41 1.67 4.89 7.63
#